data_AF-A0A1J4MD55-F1
#
_entry.id   AF-A0A1J4MD55-F1
#
_cell.length_a   1.000
_cell.length_b   1.000
_cell.length_c   1.000
_cell.angle_alpha   90.00
_cell.angle_beta   90.00
_cell.angle_gamma   90.00
#
_symmetry.space_group_name_H-M   'P 1'
#
loop_
_entity.id
_entity.type
_entity.pdbx_description
1 polymer ?
#
loop_
_entity_poly.entity_id
_entity_poly.type
_entity_poly.pdbx_seq_one_letter_code
_entity_poly.pdbx_strand_id
1 'polypeptide(L)'
;MNQFRSRERLIWGLIGEEALKSSKVLILGSSILTSELAISLASSGVGEIVLVDSQIATEEDYGVCISLDGEKTDIVNNPKIYLLKDYLLSLQVCVKVECILESPESYLETLKKECSNSPATEYSIVVCCNLSGVIVEKVYNLAKSCQGISSPFVISLKSRGYLGQYQVFSADRRYITFDLSPENKNLAKLHGLQLCKPFELLKKLSSEIDLNELENDSGFLKDYLSKIPFPLLLVHIGLNIGLFERTELEVDKEDLKKKYQESLEKILKNHDFPNYVEAKRNQYLVFSYPEDVLENQIFEIFESQKSSFDINTQFSLNKRPFSLINVKYQIVLGWIYKFLNDVGRLPVNKDLPEMYCETIAYLQLQKIYDEQHNLDVSQILKNNSENTKMIDSGYDFNISEEFVQFVCKHLYCLKCIEFRDSFFRWGKIQNQINDVNLVLKKRLLEAFLEDQFQDLQLMEFLFLNFLDYIQVDKQINKAPEAIKAEFQNYLKSLGLDYIEIPPDLIQSFETKEEFVTSSYISGVCSQEIIKLVLGRFVPLNNLLTWK
;
A
#
# COMPACT_ATOMS: atom_id res chain seq x y z
N MET A 1 -29.59 -8.82 1.80
CA MET A 1 -28.49 -7.95 1.34
C MET A 1 -27.12 -8.32 1.91
N ASN A 2 -26.97 -8.66 3.20
CA ASN A 2 -25.66 -9.05 3.80
C ASN A 2 -24.99 -10.34 3.27
N GLN A 3 -25.67 -11.17 2.46
CA GLN A 3 -25.10 -12.43 1.94
C GLN A 3 -24.18 -12.26 0.72
N PHE A 4 -24.38 -11.22 -0.10
CA PHE A 4 -23.69 -11.08 -1.40
C PHE A 4 -22.21 -10.70 -1.29
N ARG A 5 -21.79 -10.03 -0.20
CA ARG A 5 -20.38 -9.62 0.03
C ARG A 5 -19.63 -10.49 1.04
N SER A 6 -20.14 -11.70 1.30
CA SER A 6 -19.54 -12.61 2.29
C SER A 6 -18.08 -12.96 1.96
N ARG A 7 -17.74 -13.14 0.68
CA ARG A 7 -16.37 -13.46 0.24
C ARG A 7 -15.40 -12.28 0.36
N GLU A 8 -15.83 -11.10 -0.04
CA GLU A 8 -15.05 -9.85 0.08
C GLU A 8 -14.80 -9.48 1.54
N ARG A 9 -15.80 -9.65 2.40
CA ARG A 9 -15.68 -9.43 3.84
C ARG A 9 -14.65 -10.37 4.49
N LEU A 10 -14.42 -11.56 3.95
CA LEU A 10 -13.34 -12.44 4.42
C LEU A 10 -11.94 -11.88 4.12
N ILE A 11 -11.81 -11.01 3.11
CA ILE A 11 -10.52 -10.47 2.67
C ILE A 11 -10.17 -9.20 3.44
N TRP A 12 -11.08 -8.21 3.50
CA TRP A 12 -10.79 -6.91 4.13
C TRP A 12 -11.53 -6.62 5.43
N GLY A 13 -12.45 -7.50 5.86
CA GLY A 13 -13.19 -7.37 7.11
C GLY A 13 -14.24 -6.25 7.11
N LEU A 14 -14.89 -6.04 8.26
CA LEU A 14 -15.95 -5.04 8.44
C LEU A 14 -15.42 -3.60 8.31
N ILE A 15 -14.30 -3.30 8.96
CA ILE A 15 -13.66 -1.98 8.89
C ILE A 15 -13.30 -1.61 7.44
N GLY A 16 -12.86 -2.59 6.65
CA GLY A 16 -12.56 -2.34 5.24
C GLY A 16 -13.81 -2.08 4.41
N GLU A 17 -14.89 -2.80 4.68
CA GLU A 17 -16.18 -2.56 4.03
C GLU A 17 -16.73 -1.16 4.36
N GLU A 18 -16.59 -0.69 5.59
CA GLU A 18 -16.98 0.66 5.99
C GLU A 18 -16.14 1.74 5.31
N ALA A 19 -14.82 1.54 5.25
CA ALA A 19 -13.91 2.45 4.54
C ALA A 19 -14.29 2.59 3.06
N LEU A 20 -14.58 1.47 2.38
CA LEU A 20 -15.04 1.48 0.98
C LEU A 20 -16.38 2.22 0.82
N LYS A 21 -17.35 1.98 1.70
CA LYS A 21 -18.65 2.68 1.68
C LYS A 21 -18.54 4.18 1.94
N SER A 22 -17.51 4.62 2.67
CA SER A 22 -17.24 6.06 2.89
C SER A 22 -16.42 6.70 1.76
N SER A 23 -15.85 5.90 0.86
CA SER A 23 -14.96 6.41 -0.18
C SER A 23 -15.72 7.07 -1.33
N LYS A 24 -15.15 8.18 -1.84
CA LYS A 24 -15.65 8.94 -2.98
C LYS A 24 -14.59 8.98 -4.06
N VAL A 25 -14.90 8.41 -5.23
CA VAL A 25 -13.96 8.29 -6.35
C VAL A 25 -14.42 9.17 -7.51
N LEU A 26 -13.53 10.07 -7.97
CA LEU A 26 -13.75 10.87 -9.17
C LEU A 26 -13.14 10.16 -10.38
N ILE A 27 -13.90 9.97 -11.45
CA ILE A 27 -13.41 9.42 -12.72
C ILE A 27 -13.61 10.47 -13.82
N LEU A 28 -12.50 10.90 -14.42
CA LEU A 28 -12.45 11.87 -15.50
C LEU A 28 -12.27 11.15 -16.85
N GLY A 29 -13.13 11.46 -17.81
CA GLY A 29 -13.17 10.83 -19.12
C GLY A 29 -14.09 9.60 -19.16
N SER A 30 -14.65 9.33 -20.33
CA SER A 30 -15.56 8.22 -20.61
C SER A 30 -15.02 7.39 -21.78
N SER A 31 -14.71 6.14 -21.44
CA SER A 31 -14.00 5.17 -22.28
C SER A 31 -14.37 3.76 -21.83
N ILE A 32 -13.87 2.72 -22.51
CA ILE A 32 -14.06 1.34 -22.05
C ILE A 32 -13.42 1.18 -20.66
N LEU A 33 -12.24 1.80 -20.45
CA LEU A 33 -11.58 1.82 -19.15
C LEU A 33 -12.51 2.35 -18.05
N THR A 34 -13.16 3.49 -18.30
CA THR A 34 -14.08 4.12 -17.34
C THR A 34 -15.22 3.18 -16.98
N SER A 35 -15.86 2.53 -17.96
CA SER A 35 -16.97 1.60 -17.71
C SER A 35 -16.52 0.41 -16.87
N GLU A 36 -15.47 -0.29 -17.29
CA GLU A 36 -14.99 -1.50 -16.60
C GLU A 36 -14.49 -1.20 -15.18
N LEU A 37 -13.84 -0.04 -15.00
CA LEU A 37 -13.40 0.44 -13.69
C LEU A 37 -14.59 0.74 -12.79
N ALA A 38 -15.56 1.51 -13.27
CA ALA A 38 -16.70 1.92 -12.47
C ALA A 38 -17.57 0.72 -12.07
N ILE A 39 -17.74 -0.25 -12.97
CA ILE A 39 -18.43 -1.52 -12.67
C ILE A 39 -17.69 -2.27 -11.56
N SER A 40 -16.38 -2.45 -11.70
CA SER A 40 -15.56 -3.17 -10.71
C SER A 40 -15.60 -2.51 -9.34
N LEU A 41 -15.52 -1.17 -9.28
CA LEU A 41 -15.60 -0.40 -8.03
C LEU A 41 -16.99 -0.47 -7.38
N ALA A 42 -18.05 -0.35 -8.18
CA ALA A 42 -19.43 -0.44 -7.71
C ALA A 42 -19.73 -1.83 -7.15
N SER A 43 -19.28 -2.89 -7.83
CA SER A 43 -19.39 -4.28 -7.35
C SER A 43 -18.64 -4.48 -6.03
N SER A 44 -17.42 -3.94 -5.91
CA SER A 44 -16.59 -4.00 -4.70
C SER A 44 -17.14 -3.20 -3.52
N GLY A 45 -18.08 -2.29 -3.78
CA GLY A 45 -18.81 -1.56 -2.75
C GLY A 45 -18.25 -0.20 -2.35
N VAL A 46 -17.63 0.50 -3.31
CA VAL A 46 -17.34 1.93 -3.18
C VAL A 46 -18.63 2.71 -2.90
N GLY A 47 -18.54 3.71 -2.02
CA GLY A 47 -19.67 4.52 -1.58
C GLY A 47 -20.24 5.42 -2.68
N GLU A 48 -19.37 6.21 -3.30
CA GLU A 48 -19.76 7.20 -4.30
C GLU A 48 -18.77 7.25 -5.47
N ILE A 49 -19.33 7.26 -6.69
CA ILE A 49 -18.59 7.45 -7.95
C ILE A 49 -19.10 8.72 -8.60
N VAL A 50 -18.19 9.64 -8.93
CA VAL A 50 -18.49 10.86 -9.69
C VAL A 50 -17.88 10.71 -11.09
N LEU A 51 -18.73 10.71 -12.11
CA LEU A 51 -18.34 10.59 -13.51
C LEU A 51 -18.36 11.97 -14.17
N VAL A 52 -17.26 12.36 -14.82
CA VAL A 52 -17.16 13.64 -15.53
C VAL A 52 -16.65 13.43 -16.94
N ASP A 53 -17.54 13.63 -17.90
CA ASP A 53 -17.19 13.75 -19.32
C ASP A 53 -18.36 14.37 -20.10
N SER A 54 -18.08 14.91 -21.28
CA SER A 54 -19.07 15.43 -22.22
C SER A 54 -19.20 14.59 -23.50
N GLN A 55 -18.47 13.48 -23.61
CA GLN A 55 -18.56 12.62 -24.79
C GLN A 55 -19.93 11.95 -24.95
N ILE A 56 -20.33 11.85 -26.22
CA ILE A 56 -21.58 11.25 -26.67
C ILE A 56 -21.26 9.90 -27.32
N ALA A 57 -22.08 8.88 -27.06
CA ALA A 57 -21.93 7.57 -27.68
C ALA A 57 -22.21 7.63 -29.19
N THR A 58 -21.29 7.09 -29.96
CA THR A 58 -21.36 6.99 -31.43
C THR A 58 -21.72 5.57 -31.84
N GLU A 59 -21.94 5.34 -33.14
CA GLU A 59 -22.18 3.99 -33.65
C GLU A 59 -20.99 3.05 -33.44
N GLU A 60 -19.77 3.59 -33.37
CA GLU A 60 -18.56 2.79 -33.13
C GLU A 60 -18.46 2.31 -31.68
N ASP A 61 -19.16 2.96 -30.73
CA ASP A 61 -19.15 2.59 -29.32
C ASP A 61 -20.19 1.49 -29.00
N TYR A 62 -21.13 1.22 -29.92
CA TYR A 62 -22.20 0.26 -29.72
C TYR A 62 -21.67 -1.17 -29.58
N GLY A 63 -22.02 -1.86 -28.49
CA GLY A 63 -21.61 -3.24 -28.24
C GLY A 63 -20.12 -3.41 -27.90
N VAL A 64 -19.37 -2.33 -27.71
CA VAL A 64 -17.93 -2.37 -27.39
C VAL A 64 -17.69 -2.71 -25.93
N CYS A 65 -18.58 -2.31 -25.02
CA CYS A 65 -18.54 -2.68 -23.61
C CYS A 65 -19.95 -2.90 -23.07
N ILE A 66 -20.05 -3.59 -21.93
CA ILE A 66 -21.33 -4.07 -21.41
C ILE A 66 -22.31 -2.96 -21.02
N SER A 67 -21.80 -1.78 -20.65
CA SER A 67 -22.64 -0.60 -20.36
C SER A 67 -23.26 0.02 -21.62
N LEU A 68 -22.81 -0.40 -22.81
CA LEU A 68 -23.26 0.07 -24.12
C LEU A 68 -23.83 -1.10 -24.94
N ASP A 69 -24.41 -2.10 -24.25
CA ASP A 69 -25.14 -3.21 -24.84
C ASP A 69 -26.66 -2.96 -24.69
N GLY A 70 -27.44 -3.20 -25.76
CA GLY A 70 -28.87 -2.85 -25.79
C GLY A 70 -29.40 -2.42 -27.17
N GLU A 71 -30.50 -1.68 -27.19
CA GLU A 71 -31.05 -1.11 -28.45
C GLU A 71 -30.18 0.07 -28.92
N LYS A 72 -29.74 0.02 -30.18
CA LYS A 72 -28.84 1.04 -30.76
C LYS A 72 -29.42 2.46 -30.66
N THR A 73 -30.74 2.60 -30.76
CA THR A 73 -31.46 3.88 -30.67
C THR A 73 -31.38 4.53 -29.29
N ASP A 74 -31.22 3.72 -28.23
CA ASP A 74 -31.16 4.19 -26.85
C ASP A 74 -29.73 4.53 -26.43
N ILE A 75 -28.74 4.11 -27.22
CA ILE A 75 -27.32 4.27 -26.92
C ILE A 75 -26.75 5.43 -27.74
N VAL A 76 -26.90 5.40 -29.06
CA VAL A 76 -26.28 6.38 -29.95
C VAL A 76 -26.89 7.77 -29.72
N ASN A 77 -26.05 8.80 -29.73
CA ASN A 77 -26.40 10.20 -29.44
C ASN A 77 -26.74 10.51 -27.97
N ASN A 78 -26.59 9.56 -27.05
CA ASN A 78 -26.71 9.82 -25.62
C ASN A 78 -25.33 10.00 -24.94
N PRO A 79 -25.22 10.83 -23.89
CA PRO A 79 -23.98 10.97 -23.14
C PRO A 79 -23.52 9.66 -22.50
N LYS A 80 -22.26 9.28 -22.74
CA LYS A 80 -21.69 8.00 -22.28
C LYS A 80 -21.80 7.82 -20.76
N ILE A 81 -21.60 8.88 -20.00
CA ILE A 81 -21.65 8.86 -18.53
C ILE A 81 -23.04 8.54 -17.97
N TYR A 82 -24.12 8.93 -18.68
CA TYR A 82 -25.49 8.63 -18.25
C TYR A 82 -25.84 7.17 -18.54
N LEU A 83 -25.45 6.65 -19.69
CA LEU A 83 -25.60 5.22 -20.03
C LEU A 83 -24.88 4.34 -19.00
N LEU A 84 -23.65 4.71 -18.64
CA LEU A 84 -22.89 4.00 -17.60
C LEU A 84 -23.58 4.10 -16.24
N LYS A 85 -24.08 5.28 -15.85
CA LYS A 85 -24.83 5.43 -14.59
C LYS A 85 -26.06 4.53 -14.54
N ASP A 86 -26.85 4.49 -15.60
CA ASP A 86 -28.05 3.66 -15.65
C ASP A 86 -27.70 2.18 -15.53
N TYR A 87 -26.63 1.75 -16.21
CA TYR A 87 -26.09 0.40 -16.07
C TYR A 87 -25.65 0.09 -14.63
N LEU A 88 -24.87 0.98 -13.98
CA LEU A 88 -24.42 0.79 -12.60
C LEU A 88 -25.57 0.69 -11.60
N LEU A 89 -26.62 1.49 -11.78
CA LEU A 89 -27.82 1.43 -10.95
C LEU A 89 -28.63 0.14 -11.19
N SER A 90 -28.56 -0.42 -12.39
CA SER A 90 -29.22 -1.70 -12.72
C SER A 90 -28.58 -2.91 -12.01
N LEU A 91 -27.30 -2.83 -11.63
CA LEU A 91 -26.57 -3.92 -10.96
C LEU A 91 -27.07 -4.23 -9.54
N GLN A 92 -28.03 -3.46 -9.01
CA GLN A 92 -28.57 -3.58 -7.65
C GLN A 92 -27.49 -3.51 -6.55
N VAL A 93 -26.38 -2.84 -6.84
CA VAL A 93 -25.29 -2.58 -5.91
C VAL A 93 -25.54 -1.26 -5.16
N CYS A 94 -25.17 -1.20 -3.88
CA CYS A 94 -25.28 0.01 -3.09
C CYS A 94 -24.11 0.95 -3.43
N VAL A 95 -24.28 1.78 -4.45
CA VAL A 95 -23.35 2.86 -4.87
C VAL A 95 -24.13 4.12 -5.21
N LYS A 96 -23.63 5.29 -4.82
CA LYS A 96 -24.13 6.58 -5.28
C LYS A 96 -23.38 6.98 -6.54
N VAL A 97 -24.10 7.32 -7.61
CA VAL A 97 -23.50 7.76 -8.88
C VAL A 97 -23.93 9.17 -9.24
N GLU A 98 -22.97 10.07 -9.28
CA GLU A 98 -23.11 11.45 -9.73
C GLU A 98 -22.50 11.60 -11.14
N CYS A 99 -23.14 12.41 -11.98
CA CYS A 99 -22.69 12.63 -13.35
C CYS A 99 -22.64 14.14 -13.63
N ILE A 100 -21.51 14.61 -14.12
CA ILE A 100 -21.27 16.01 -14.47
C ILE A 100 -20.95 16.05 -15.97
N LEU A 101 -21.86 16.66 -16.74
CA LEU A 101 -21.77 16.72 -18.20
C LEU A 101 -20.89 17.91 -18.65
N GLU A 102 -19.61 17.83 -18.34
CA GLU A 102 -18.58 18.79 -18.76
C GLU A 102 -17.37 18.02 -19.29
N SER A 103 -16.62 18.61 -20.22
CA SER A 103 -15.32 18.02 -20.56
C SER A 103 -14.40 18.06 -19.33
N PRO A 104 -13.50 17.09 -19.14
CA PRO A 104 -12.57 17.10 -18.01
C PRO A 104 -11.81 18.44 -17.87
N GLU A 105 -11.45 19.07 -18.98
CA GLU A 105 -10.75 20.36 -18.99
C GLU A 105 -11.64 21.51 -18.51
N SER A 106 -12.89 21.59 -19.01
CA SER A 106 -13.88 22.57 -18.56
C SER A 106 -14.14 22.43 -17.07
N TYR A 107 -14.35 21.21 -16.60
CA TYR A 107 -14.62 20.92 -15.20
C TYR A 107 -13.48 21.39 -14.28
N LEU A 108 -12.22 21.16 -14.67
CA LEU A 108 -11.06 21.66 -13.92
C LEU A 108 -11.02 23.19 -13.85
N GLU A 109 -11.42 23.89 -14.93
CA GLU A 109 -11.53 25.35 -14.92
C GLU A 109 -12.68 25.84 -14.05
N THR A 110 -13.83 25.18 -14.12
CA THR A 110 -15.01 25.45 -13.28
C THR A 110 -14.64 25.34 -11.80
N LEU A 111 -14.03 24.23 -11.39
CA LEU A 111 -13.58 24.01 -10.02
C LEU A 111 -12.54 25.03 -9.57
N LYS A 112 -11.63 25.44 -10.46
CA LYS A 112 -10.62 26.45 -10.14
C LYS A 112 -11.25 27.83 -9.91
N LYS A 113 -12.29 28.19 -10.67
CA LYS A 113 -13.04 29.45 -10.48
C LYS A 113 -13.83 29.42 -9.18
N GLU A 114 -14.54 28.32 -8.91
CA GLU A 114 -15.36 28.12 -7.71
C GLU A 114 -14.54 28.07 -6.41
N CYS A 115 -13.29 27.59 -6.47
CA CYS A 115 -12.35 27.56 -5.35
C CYS A 115 -12.14 28.92 -4.67
N SER A 116 -12.47 30.04 -5.35
CA SER A 116 -12.39 31.37 -4.76
C SER A 116 -13.48 31.61 -3.70
N ASN A 117 -14.57 30.84 -3.74
CA ASN A 117 -15.79 31.04 -2.95
C ASN A 117 -16.19 29.83 -2.07
N SER A 118 -15.64 28.64 -2.30
CA SER A 118 -15.98 27.41 -1.58
C SER A 118 -14.75 26.55 -1.25
N PRO A 119 -14.82 25.69 -0.20
CA PRO A 119 -13.78 24.70 0.06
C PRO A 119 -13.67 23.70 -1.10
N ALA A 120 -12.48 23.14 -1.27
CA ALA A 120 -12.23 22.13 -2.30
C ALA A 120 -13.11 20.90 -2.10
N THR A 121 -13.54 20.30 -3.20
CA THR A 121 -14.29 19.03 -3.15
C THR A 121 -13.32 17.90 -2.84
N GLU A 122 -13.59 17.19 -1.74
CA GLU A 122 -12.76 16.08 -1.28
C GLU A 122 -13.10 14.78 -2.01
N TYR A 123 -12.06 14.09 -2.49
CA TYR A 123 -12.14 12.78 -3.10
C TYR A 123 -11.09 11.86 -2.49
N SER A 124 -11.46 10.61 -2.22
CA SER A 124 -10.51 9.60 -1.76
C SER A 124 -9.44 9.35 -2.82
N ILE A 125 -9.85 9.26 -4.09
CA ILE A 125 -8.98 9.05 -5.25
C ILE A 125 -9.57 9.75 -6.47
N VAL A 126 -8.72 10.32 -7.33
CA VAL A 126 -9.08 10.82 -8.67
C VAL A 126 -8.45 9.93 -9.74
N VAL A 127 -9.24 9.49 -10.72
CA VAL A 127 -8.79 8.65 -11.83
C VAL A 127 -8.97 9.38 -13.16
N CYS A 128 -7.92 9.43 -13.96
CA CYS A 128 -7.91 10.02 -15.29
C CYS A 128 -7.85 8.90 -16.34
N CYS A 129 -8.92 8.67 -17.07
CA CYS A 129 -9.03 7.59 -18.05
C CYS A 129 -8.76 8.12 -19.47
N ASN A 130 -7.69 7.61 -20.11
CA ASN A 130 -7.26 8.00 -21.45
C ASN A 130 -7.13 9.52 -21.68
N LEU A 131 -6.74 10.24 -20.62
CA LEU A 131 -6.45 11.67 -20.67
C LEU A 131 -4.97 11.91 -20.95
N SER A 132 -4.67 13.00 -21.64
CA SER A 132 -3.30 13.40 -21.94
C SER A 132 -2.50 13.70 -20.67
N GLY A 133 -1.19 13.48 -20.73
CA GLY A 133 -0.29 13.77 -19.61
C GLY A 133 -0.38 15.22 -19.09
N VAL A 134 -0.69 16.18 -19.98
CA VAL A 134 -0.89 17.60 -19.62
C VAL A 134 -2.09 17.79 -18.70
N ILE A 135 -3.21 17.11 -18.99
CA ILE A 135 -4.42 17.18 -18.16
C ILE A 135 -4.15 16.49 -16.82
N VAL A 136 -3.53 15.32 -16.84
CA VAL A 136 -3.17 14.55 -15.63
C VAL A 136 -2.26 15.37 -14.70
N GLU A 137 -1.28 16.10 -15.24
CA GLU A 137 -0.44 17.03 -14.47
C GLU A 137 -1.25 18.19 -13.86
N LYS A 138 -2.18 18.77 -14.61
CA LYS A 138 -3.09 19.81 -14.08
C LYS A 138 -3.92 19.27 -12.92
N VAL A 139 -4.52 18.08 -13.06
CA VAL A 139 -5.31 17.42 -12.01
C VAL A 139 -4.47 17.21 -10.75
N TYR A 140 -3.27 16.66 -10.89
CA TYR A 140 -2.36 16.44 -9.75
C TYR A 140 -1.98 17.74 -9.04
N ASN A 141 -1.62 18.78 -9.79
CA ASN A 141 -1.24 20.07 -9.20
C ASN A 141 -2.41 20.72 -8.46
N LEU A 142 -3.63 20.63 -9.00
CA LEU A 142 -4.85 21.12 -8.34
C LEU A 142 -5.16 20.30 -7.08
N ALA A 143 -5.15 18.97 -7.17
CA ALA A 143 -5.37 18.08 -6.03
C ALA A 143 -4.36 18.35 -4.90
N LYS A 144 -3.06 18.42 -5.23
CA LYS A 144 -1.97 18.66 -4.28
C LYS A 144 -2.05 20.03 -3.60
N SER A 145 -2.53 21.05 -4.31
CA SER A 145 -2.69 22.40 -3.77
C SER A 145 -4.05 22.65 -3.13
N CYS A 146 -4.92 21.64 -3.09
CA CYS A 146 -6.32 21.74 -2.65
C CYS A 146 -7.08 22.86 -3.37
N GLN A 147 -6.80 23.09 -4.65
CA GLN A 147 -7.48 24.12 -5.46
C GLN A 147 -8.65 23.50 -6.22
N GLY A 148 -9.86 23.63 -5.67
CA GLY A 148 -11.10 23.09 -6.23
C GLY A 148 -11.26 21.57 -6.04
N ILE A 149 -10.19 20.79 -6.19
CA ILE A 149 -10.11 19.35 -5.92
C ILE A 149 -9.13 19.12 -4.76
N SER A 150 -9.49 18.23 -3.83
CA SER A 150 -8.59 17.71 -2.79
C SER A 150 -8.58 16.19 -2.86
N SER A 151 -7.42 15.58 -3.14
CA SER A 151 -7.29 14.13 -3.13
C SER A 151 -5.85 13.66 -2.87
N PRO A 152 -5.63 12.69 -1.97
CA PRO A 152 -4.29 12.19 -1.67
C PRO A 152 -3.68 11.38 -2.81
N PHE A 153 -4.52 10.83 -3.70
CA PHE A 153 -4.07 9.99 -4.81
C PHE A 153 -4.72 10.41 -6.13
N VAL A 154 -3.88 10.48 -7.17
CA VAL A 154 -4.30 10.65 -8.56
C VAL A 154 -3.78 9.45 -9.35
N ILE A 155 -4.64 8.83 -10.15
CA ILE A 155 -4.30 7.67 -10.98
C ILE A 155 -4.52 8.04 -12.45
N SER A 156 -3.56 7.71 -13.30
CA SER A 156 -3.65 7.79 -14.75
C SER A 156 -3.83 6.37 -15.30
N LEU A 157 -4.90 6.16 -16.06
CA LEU A 157 -5.13 4.92 -16.79
C LEU A 157 -5.09 5.19 -18.28
N LYS A 158 -4.35 4.37 -19.01
CA LYS A 158 -4.35 4.40 -20.46
C LYS A 158 -4.51 3.01 -21.06
N SER A 159 -5.19 2.96 -22.20
CA SER A 159 -5.40 1.74 -22.98
C SER A 159 -5.39 2.13 -24.46
N ARG A 160 -4.52 1.50 -25.25
CA ARG A 160 -4.38 1.68 -26.70
C ARG A 160 -4.01 0.34 -27.33
N GLY A 161 -4.93 -0.25 -28.09
CA GLY A 161 -4.80 -1.61 -28.60
C GLY A 161 -4.57 -2.58 -27.46
N TYR A 162 -3.53 -3.40 -27.60
CA TYR A 162 -3.11 -4.34 -26.57
C TYR A 162 -2.30 -3.71 -25.42
N LEU A 163 -1.90 -2.44 -25.54
CA LEU A 163 -1.10 -1.76 -24.52
C LEU A 163 -1.97 -1.12 -23.44
N GLY A 164 -1.67 -1.45 -22.20
CA GLY A 164 -2.33 -0.94 -21.01
C GLY A 164 -1.35 -0.28 -20.06
N GLN A 165 -1.77 0.77 -19.37
CA GLN A 165 -0.95 1.47 -18.38
C GLN A 165 -1.78 1.86 -17.16
N TYR A 166 -1.22 1.56 -15.99
CA TYR A 166 -1.64 2.08 -14.70
C TYR A 166 -0.52 2.93 -14.12
N GLN A 167 -0.83 4.15 -13.69
CA GLN A 167 0.13 4.99 -12.99
C GLN A 167 -0.50 5.72 -11.81
N VAL A 168 0.05 5.55 -10.62
CA VAL A 168 -0.41 6.20 -9.38
C VAL A 168 0.54 7.29 -8.94
N PHE A 169 -0.06 8.32 -8.38
CA PHE A 169 0.65 9.43 -7.81
C PHE A 169 0.06 9.83 -6.48
N SER A 170 0.93 10.20 -5.53
CA SER A 170 0.50 10.64 -4.21
C SER A 170 0.88 12.09 -3.95
N ALA A 171 -0.01 12.83 -3.29
CA ALA A 171 0.32 14.15 -2.78
C ALA A 171 1.31 14.11 -1.61
N ASP A 172 1.25 13.05 -0.80
CA ASP A 172 2.00 12.90 0.45
C ASP A 172 3.32 12.13 0.32
N ARG A 173 3.67 11.64 -0.88
CA ARG A 173 4.86 10.86 -1.23
C ARG A 173 5.05 9.57 -0.44
N ARG A 174 5.07 9.62 0.89
CA ARG A 174 5.21 8.46 1.77
C ARG A 174 3.84 7.91 2.12
N TYR A 175 3.69 6.62 1.93
CA TYR A 175 2.49 5.88 2.24
C TYR A 175 2.85 4.66 3.08
N ILE A 176 2.39 4.68 4.32
CA ILE A 176 2.50 3.56 5.25
C ILE A 176 1.37 2.56 5.03
N THR A 177 1.72 1.29 4.92
CA THR A 177 0.77 0.18 4.83
C THR A 177 1.33 -1.08 5.49
N PHE A 178 0.63 -2.21 5.33
CA PHE A 178 0.99 -3.49 5.89
C PHE A 178 0.99 -4.56 4.80
N ASP A 179 2.08 -5.32 4.70
CA ASP A 179 2.12 -6.52 3.90
C ASP A 179 1.59 -7.70 4.70
N LEU A 180 0.31 -8.00 4.47
CA LEU A 180 -0.42 -9.06 5.14
C LEU A 180 -0.28 -10.43 4.44
N SER A 181 0.78 -10.63 3.65
CA SER A 181 1.12 -11.95 3.10
C SER A 181 1.33 -13.01 4.21
N PRO A 182 1.11 -14.30 3.92
CA PRO A 182 1.30 -15.36 4.91
C PRO A 182 2.71 -15.38 5.51
N GLU A 183 3.73 -15.11 4.69
CA GLU A 183 5.14 -15.08 5.09
C GLU A 183 5.40 -13.95 6.09
N ASN A 184 5.00 -12.72 5.77
CA ASN A 184 5.19 -11.58 6.66
C ASN A 184 4.34 -11.67 7.92
N LYS A 185 3.14 -12.25 7.85
CA LYS A 185 2.35 -12.58 9.04
C LYS A 185 3.09 -13.56 9.95
N ASN A 186 3.78 -14.56 9.41
CA ASN A 186 4.55 -15.50 10.21
C ASN A 186 5.78 -14.82 10.85
N LEU A 187 6.49 -13.98 10.09
CA LEU A 187 7.58 -13.16 10.62
C LEU A 187 7.11 -12.25 11.76
N ALA A 188 5.92 -11.65 11.61
CA ALA A 188 5.33 -10.81 12.65
C ALA A 188 4.99 -11.58 13.93
N LYS A 189 4.62 -12.85 13.83
CA LYS A 189 4.43 -13.72 15.00
C LYS A 189 5.76 -14.04 15.67
N LEU A 190 6.79 -14.37 14.89
CA LEU A 190 8.14 -14.71 15.39
C LEU A 190 8.81 -13.53 16.09
N HIS A 191 8.92 -12.37 15.44
CA HIS A 191 9.48 -11.16 16.07
C HIS A 191 8.56 -10.62 17.17
N GLY A 192 7.25 -10.83 17.03
CA GLY A 192 6.22 -10.58 18.03
C GLY A 192 6.42 -11.28 19.37
N LEU A 193 7.25 -12.33 19.43
CA LEU A 193 7.58 -13.02 20.67
C LEU A 193 8.39 -12.15 21.65
N GLN A 194 9.03 -11.08 21.17
CA GLN A 194 9.90 -10.18 21.95
C GLN A 194 11.03 -10.90 22.71
N LEU A 195 11.64 -11.94 22.12
CA LEU A 195 12.67 -12.74 22.81
C LEU A 195 13.97 -11.98 23.11
N CYS A 196 14.22 -10.88 22.41
CA CYS A 196 15.33 -9.97 22.71
C CYS A 196 15.17 -9.28 24.07
N LYS A 197 13.94 -8.89 24.42
CA LYS A 197 13.58 -8.28 25.70
C LYS A 197 12.28 -8.92 26.22
N PRO A 198 12.35 -10.13 26.79
CA PRO A 198 11.17 -10.87 27.20
C PRO A 198 10.44 -10.15 28.34
N PHE A 199 9.11 -10.22 28.35
CA PHE A 199 8.29 -9.67 29.43
C PHE A 199 8.34 -10.55 30.69
N GLU A 200 7.98 -9.98 31.83
CA GLU A 200 8.20 -10.60 33.15
C GLU A 200 7.49 -11.95 33.33
N LEU A 201 6.28 -12.11 32.81
CA LEU A 201 5.57 -13.40 32.88
C LEU A 201 6.28 -14.50 32.07
N LEU A 202 6.86 -14.15 30.91
CA LEU A 202 7.62 -15.09 30.09
C LEU A 202 8.92 -15.52 30.78
N LYS A 203 9.61 -14.57 31.42
CA LYS A 203 10.82 -14.86 32.22
C LYS A 203 10.49 -15.81 33.37
N LYS A 204 9.40 -15.57 34.11
CA LYS A 204 8.96 -16.43 35.22
C LYS A 204 8.72 -17.87 34.75
N LEU A 205 7.91 -18.06 33.71
CA LEU A 205 7.65 -19.39 33.15
C LEU A 205 8.91 -20.07 32.62
N SER A 206 9.84 -19.29 32.04
CA SER A 206 11.10 -19.85 31.56
C SER A 206 12.04 -20.24 32.72
N SER A 207 11.99 -19.53 33.85
CA SER A 207 12.79 -19.86 35.04
C SER A 207 12.32 -21.11 35.79
N GLU A 208 11.05 -21.50 35.62
CA GLU A 208 10.47 -22.72 36.20
C GLU A 208 10.93 -24.00 35.49
N ILE A 209 11.55 -23.87 34.30
CA ILE A 209 12.13 -25.01 33.59
C ILE A 209 13.37 -25.47 34.34
N ASP A 210 13.32 -26.64 34.95
CA ASP A 210 14.50 -27.26 35.56
C ASP A 210 15.25 -28.11 34.52
N LEU A 211 16.34 -27.55 33.98
CA LEU A 211 17.27 -28.28 33.12
C LEU A 211 18.38 -28.99 33.91
N ASN A 212 18.42 -28.94 35.25
CA ASN A 212 19.50 -29.54 36.03
C ASN A 212 19.14 -30.90 36.66
N GLU A 213 17.87 -31.32 36.62
CA GLU A 213 17.46 -32.72 36.86
C GLU A 213 17.86 -33.69 35.72
N LEU A 214 18.84 -33.31 34.89
CA LEU A 214 19.23 -33.94 33.61
C LEU A 214 20.11 -35.20 33.73
N GLU A 215 20.56 -35.59 34.93
CA GLU A 215 21.53 -36.69 35.07
C GLU A 215 20.94 -38.04 35.53
N ASN A 216 19.69 -38.12 36.02
CA ASN A 216 19.29 -39.30 36.81
C ASN A 216 18.06 -40.14 36.39
N ASP A 217 17.20 -39.77 35.43
CA ASP A 217 16.10 -40.68 35.01
C ASP A 217 15.66 -40.58 33.54
N SER A 218 15.71 -41.72 32.83
CA SER A 218 16.07 -41.77 31.40
C SER A 218 14.92 -41.86 30.37
N GLY A 219 13.65 -41.82 30.79
CA GLY A 219 12.48 -41.95 29.89
C GLY A 219 11.45 -40.82 29.99
N PHE A 220 10.89 -40.59 31.18
CA PHE A 220 9.81 -39.62 31.41
C PHE A 220 10.25 -38.15 31.20
N LEU A 221 11.52 -37.85 31.50
CA LEU A 221 12.11 -36.51 31.35
C LEU A 221 12.41 -36.16 29.88
N LYS A 222 12.76 -37.14 29.04
CA LYS A 222 12.90 -36.93 27.58
C LYS A 222 11.58 -36.55 26.94
N ASP A 223 10.49 -37.18 27.37
CA ASP A 223 9.15 -36.83 26.93
C ASP A 223 8.77 -35.41 27.36
N TYR A 224 9.09 -35.00 28.59
CA TYR A 224 8.83 -33.64 29.07
C TYR A 224 9.59 -32.58 28.26
N LEU A 225 10.89 -32.77 28.02
CA LEU A 225 11.73 -31.80 27.28
C LEU A 225 11.32 -31.64 25.80
N SER A 226 10.85 -32.71 25.16
CA SER A 226 10.34 -32.68 23.78
C SER A 226 9.04 -31.87 23.63
N LYS A 227 8.35 -31.59 24.74
CA LYS A 227 7.06 -30.90 24.80
C LYS A 227 7.16 -29.41 25.10
N ILE A 228 8.37 -28.90 25.41
CA ILE A 228 8.55 -27.50 25.78
C ILE A 228 8.56 -26.61 24.53
N PRO A 229 7.74 -25.54 24.50
CA PRO A 229 7.81 -24.51 23.46
C PRO A 229 9.21 -23.92 23.29
N PHE A 230 9.69 -23.80 22.04
CA PHE A 230 11.00 -23.22 21.75
C PHE A 230 11.22 -21.80 22.34
N PRO A 231 10.21 -20.89 22.44
CA PRO A 231 10.43 -19.57 23.00
C PRO A 231 10.88 -19.62 24.47
N LEU A 232 10.31 -20.55 25.26
CA LEU A 232 10.69 -20.74 26.66
C LEU A 232 12.09 -21.29 26.79
N LEU A 233 12.49 -22.23 25.92
CA LEU A 233 13.85 -22.76 25.89
C LEU A 233 14.87 -21.65 25.62
N LEU A 234 14.61 -20.81 24.61
CA LEU A 234 15.52 -19.73 24.24
C LEU A 234 15.68 -18.69 25.35
N VAL A 235 14.59 -18.32 26.03
CA VAL A 235 14.61 -17.40 27.16
C VAL A 235 15.28 -18.03 28.37
N HIS A 236 15.02 -19.30 28.68
CA HIS A 236 15.68 -20.01 29.78
C HIS A 236 17.21 -20.02 29.62
N ILE A 237 17.70 -20.35 28.42
CA ILE A 237 19.14 -20.31 28.11
C ILE A 237 19.70 -18.89 28.30
N GLY A 238 18.95 -17.87 27.86
CA GLY A 238 19.33 -16.46 28.02
C GLY A 238 19.40 -16.02 29.49
N LEU A 239 18.46 -16.47 30.33
CA LEU A 239 18.46 -16.21 31.77
C LEU A 239 19.69 -16.84 32.45
N ASN A 240 20.01 -18.10 32.13
CA ASN A 240 21.14 -18.81 32.74
C ASN A 240 22.50 -18.17 32.46
N ILE A 241 22.65 -17.49 31.31
CA ILE A 241 23.89 -16.75 30.99
C ILE A 241 23.86 -15.28 31.46
N GLY A 242 22.75 -14.85 32.06
CA GLY A 242 22.54 -13.46 32.50
C GLY A 242 22.40 -12.47 31.35
N LEU A 243 21.77 -12.88 30.24
CA LEU A 243 21.61 -12.03 29.05
C LEU A 243 20.66 -10.86 29.28
N PHE A 244 19.60 -11.07 30.06
CA PHE A 244 18.50 -10.11 30.23
C PHE A 244 18.63 -9.19 31.46
N GLU A 245 19.67 -9.37 32.27
CA GLU A 245 19.91 -8.61 33.52
C GLU A 245 21.00 -7.54 33.38
N ARG A 246 21.74 -7.54 32.26
CA ARG A 246 22.86 -6.62 32.02
C ARG A 246 22.39 -5.36 31.31
N THR A 247 22.78 -4.19 31.81
CA THR A 247 22.58 -2.91 31.14
C THR A 247 23.39 -2.86 29.84
N GLU A 248 22.81 -2.34 28.76
CA GLU A 248 23.31 -2.35 27.37
C GLU A 248 24.69 -1.71 27.16
N LEU A 249 25.28 -1.09 28.19
CA LEU A 249 26.48 -0.25 28.11
C LEU A 249 27.80 -1.00 28.31
N GLU A 250 27.81 -2.29 28.66
CA GLU A 250 29.04 -2.97 29.14
C GLU A 250 29.48 -4.23 28.36
N VAL A 251 28.85 -4.60 27.24
CA VAL A 251 29.13 -5.93 26.64
C VAL A 251 29.30 -5.91 25.12
N ASP A 252 30.39 -6.56 24.67
CA ASP A 252 30.58 -6.92 23.27
C ASP A 252 29.46 -7.89 22.81
N LYS A 253 28.63 -7.42 21.87
CA LYS A 253 27.48 -8.16 21.33
C LYS A 253 27.91 -9.48 20.69
N GLU A 254 29.11 -9.54 20.09
CA GLU A 254 29.62 -10.74 19.43
C GLU A 254 29.99 -11.82 20.46
N ASP A 255 30.61 -11.43 21.57
CA ASP A 255 30.97 -12.34 22.66
C ASP A 255 29.74 -12.94 23.34
N LEU A 256 28.67 -12.15 23.53
CA LEU A 256 27.41 -12.66 24.08
C LEU A 256 26.75 -13.66 23.15
N LYS A 257 26.73 -13.36 21.84
CA LYS A 257 26.19 -14.25 20.83
C LYS A 257 26.92 -15.59 20.82
N LYS A 258 28.25 -15.57 20.94
CA LYS A 258 29.07 -16.78 21.05
C LYS A 258 28.79 -17.57 22.32
N LYS A 259 28.75 -16.92 23.49
CA LYS A 259 28.41 -17.58 24.77
C LYS A 259 27.00 -18.20 24.74
N TYR A 260 26.06 -17.51 24.11
CA TYR A 260 24.70 -18.02 23.93
C TYR A 260 24.69 -19.26 23.05
N GLN A 261 25.39 -19.24 21.91
CA GLN A 261 25.50 -20.39 21.01
C GLN A 261 26.15 -21.59 21.70
N GLU A 262 27.25 -21.38 22.44
CA GLU A 262 27.92 -22.45 23.19
C GLU A 262 26.99 -23.05 24.26
N SER A 263 26.24 -22.22 24.98
CA SER A 263 25.26 -22.66 25.98
C SER A 263 24.11 -23.44 25.33
N LEU A 264 23.60 -22.95 24.21
CA LEU A 264 22.52 -23.57 23.44
C LEU A 264 22.96 -24.93 22.88
N GLU A 265 24.17 -25.04 22.34
CA GLU A 265 24.73 -26.32 21.90
C GLU A 265 24.96 -27.30 23.06
N LYS A 266 25.39 -26.79 24.22
CA LYS A 266 25.64 -27.60 25.42
C LYS A 266 24.34 -28.16 26.03
N ILE A 267 23.29 -27.34 26.06
CA ILE A 267 21.98 -27.69 26.63
C ILE A 267 21.20 -28.59 25.68
N LEU A 268 21.20 -28.27 24.37
CA LEU A 268 20.47 -29.04 23.35
C LEU A 268 21.29 -30.23 22.81
N LYS A 269 22.19 -30.81 23.61
CA LYS A 269 23.08 -31.92 23.20
C LYS A 269 22.29 -33.15 22.75
N ASN A 270 22.70 -33.76 21.63
CA ASN A 270 22.38 -35.12 21.15
C ASN A 270 20.89 -35.54 21.08
N HIS A 271 19.96 -34.61 21.20
CA HIS A 271 18.54 -34.88 21.10
C HIS A 271 17.95 -34.25 19.84
N ASP A 272 17.50 -35.11 18.91
CA ASP A 272 16.82 -34.70 17.67
C ASP A 272 15.34 -34.38 17.92
N PHE A 273 15.02 -33.69 19.02
CA PHE A 273 13.66 -33.26 19.28
C PHE A 273 13.27 -32.14 18.31
N PRO A 274 12.07 -32.18 17.71
CA PRO A 274 11.64 -31.15 16.76
C PRO A 274 11.70 -29.72 17.32
N ASN A 275 11.35 -29.53 18.58
CA ASN A 275 11.39 -28.23 19.27
C ASN A 275 12.82 -27.69 19.46
N TYR A 276 13.82 -28.56 19.60
CA TYR A 276 15.23 -28.18 19.72
C TYR A 276 15.79 -27.72 18.38
N VAL A 277 15.41 -28.42 17.29
CA VAL A 277 15.73 -28.00 15.92
C VAL A 277 15.09 -26.65 15.61
N GLU A 278 13.85 -26.44 16.04
CA GLU A 278 13.13 -25.18 15.93
C GLU A 278 13.80 -24.06 16.72
N ALA A 279 14.20 -24.31 17.97
CA ALA A 279 14.95 -23.36 18.79
C ALA A 279 16.27 -22.93 18.12
N LYS A 280 17.04 -23.88 17.57
CA LYS A 280 18.27 -23.59 16.81
C LYS A 280 18.02 -22.71 15.59
N ARG A 281 16.93 -22.96 14.85
CA ARG A 281 16.52 -22.15 13.69
C ARG A 281 16.13 -20.73 14.09
N ASN A 282 15.44 -20.57 15.21
CA ASN A 282 14.89 -19.30 15.68
C ASN A 282 15.74 -18.56 16.73
N GLN A 283 16.96 -19.02 17.01
CA GLN A 283 17.85 -18.40 18.02
C GLN A 283 18.20 -16.93 17.72
N TYR A 284 18.14 -16.52 16.45
CA TYR A 284 18.41 -15.13 16.05
C TYR A 284 17.42 -14.13 16.65
N LEU A 285 16.22 -14.58 17.04
CA LEU A 285 15.18 -13.75 17.65
C LEU A 285 15.61 -13.15 19.00
N VAL A 286 16.52 -13.81 19.72
CA VAL A 286 17.07 -13.33 21.00
C VAL A 286 17.99 -12.11 20.81
N PHE A 287 18.50 -11.90 19.60
CA PHE A 287 19.35 -10.76 19.24
C PHE A 287 18.71 -9.86 18.18
N SER A 288 17.38 -9.97 17.99
CA SER A 288 16.63 -9.16 17.04
C SER A 288 16.10 -7.89 17.73
N TYR A 289 16.89 -6.82 17.69
CA TYR A 289 16.52 -5.54 18.30
C TYR A 289 15.47 -4.80 17.43
N PRO A 290 14.60 -3.97 18.02
CA PRO A 290 13.59 -3.21 17.27
C PRO A 290 14.14 -2.43 16.06
N GLU A 291 15.33 -1.86 16.20
CA GLU A 291 16.06 -1.11 15.15
C GLU A 291 16.45 -1.98 13.95
N ASP A 292 16.84 -3.23 14.21
CA ASP A 292 17.29 -4.17 13.16
C ASP A 292 16.10 -4.78 12.42
N VAL A 293 14.94 -4.88 13.08
CA VAL A 293 13.75 -5.56 12.55
C VAL A 293 12.84 -4.61 11.77
N LEU A 294 12.75 -3.35 12.20
CA LEU A 294 12.04 -2.32 11.45
C LEU A 294 13.01 -1.75 10.40
N GLU A 295 12.71 -1.89 9.10
CA GLU A 295 13.55 -1.33 8.02
C GLU A 295 13.94 0.12 8.34
N ASN A 296 15.18 0.54 8.04
CA ASN A 296 15.70 1.86 8.43
C ASN A 296 14.75 3.03 8.10
N GLN A 297 14.07 3.01 6.95
CA GLN A 297 13.10 4.04 6.57
C GLN A 297 11.87 4.06 7.48
N ILE A 298 11.40 2.89 7.91
CA ILE A 298 10.30 2.75 8.86
C ILE A 298 10.75 3.25 10.22
N PHE A 299 11.95 2.86 10.67
CA PHE A 299 12.49 3.30 11.93
C PHE A 299 12.70 4.82 11.95
N GLU A 300 13.23 5.42 10.87
CA GLU A 300 13.31 6.88 10.71
C GLU A 300 11.95 7.56 10.80
N ILE A 301 10.90 6.99 10.19
CA ILE A 301 9.53 7.52 10.35
C ILE A 301 9.10 7.40 11.81
N PHE A 302 9.29 6.23 12.41
CA PHE A 302 8.95 5.92 13.79
C PHE A 302 9.64 6.88 14.78
N GLU A 303 10.91 7.20 14.52
CA GLU A 303 11.70 8.17 15.28
C GLU A 303 11.36 9.62 14.94
N SER A 304 11.04 9.97 13.69
CA SER A 304 10.71 11.35 13.31
C SER A 304 9.46 11.88 14.03
N GLN A 305 8.65 10.98 14.61
CA GLN A 305 7.53 11.32 15.48
C GLN A 305 7.94 11.78 16.91
N LYS A 306 9.25 11.87 17.21
CA LYS A 306 9.86 12.30 18.49
C LYS A 306 9.49 13.73 18.92
N SER A 307 9.52 14.70 18.01
CA SER A 307 9.47 16.12 18.36
C SER A 307 8.05 16.63 18.27
N SER A 308 7.36 16.76 19.41
CA SER A 308 6.02 17.33 19.58
C SER A 308 5.07 16.93 18.44
N PHE A 309 4.29 15.86 18.65
CA PHE A 309 3.26 15.40 17.73
C PHE A 309 2.17 16.46 17.57
N ASP A 310 2.50 17.56 16.90
CA ASP A 310 1.62 18.67 16.57
C ASP A 310 1.13 18.37 15.17
N ILE A 311 0.03 17.64 15.13
CA ILE A 311 -0.65 17.12 13.94
C ILE A 311 -0.85 18.24 12.90
N ASN A 312 -1.10 19.46 13.38
CA ASN A 312 -1.27 20.64 12.54
C ASN A 312 0.01 21.04 11.79
N THR A 313 1.18 20.86 12.39
CA THR A 313 2.48 21.18 11.77
C THR A 313 3.01 20.03 10.91
N GLN A 314 2.85 18.78 11.34
CA GLN A 314 3.36 17.60 10.63
C GLN A 314 2.51 17.25 9.40
N PHE A 315 1.18 17.23 9.53
CA PHE A 315 0.30 16.86 8.42
C PHE A 315 -0.14 18.05 7.58
N SER A 316 0.11 19.29 8.05
CA SER A 316 -0.39 20.50 7.40
C SER A 316 -1.83 20.30 6.94
N LEU A 317 -2.71 19.85 7.85
CA LEU A 317 -4.07 19.36 7.55
C LEU A 317 -4.90 20.33 6.69
N ASN A 318 -4.54 21.62 6.68
CA ASN A 318 -5.21 22.67 5.93
C ASN A 318 -4.49 23.10 4.63
N LYS A 319 -3.39 22.44 4.22
CA LYS A 319 -2.56 22.85 3.06
C LYS A 319 -2.35 21.76 2.01
N ARG A 320 -2.56 20.49 2.32
CA ARG A 320 -2.37 19.35 1.40
C ARG A 320 -3.41 18.28 1.64
N PRO A 321 -3.81 17.53 0.61
CA PRO A 321 -4.72 16.41 0.79
C PRO A 321 -3.96 15.25 1.43
N PHE A 322 -4.60 14.56 2.38
CA PHE A 322 -4.01 13.44 3.08
C PHE A 322 -4.96 12.24 3.14
N SER A 323 -4.37 11.06 3.28
CA SER A 323 -5.12 9.84 3.52
C SER A 323 -5.40 9.69 5.02
N LEU A 324 -6.66 9.82 5.44
CA LEU A 324 -7.06 9.76 6.86
C LEU A 324 -6.56 8.47 7.55
N ILE A 325 -6.63 7.33 6.85
CA ILE A 325 -6.13 6.05 7.37
C ILE A 325 -4.61 6.07 7.59
N ASN A 326 -3.86 6.71 6.69
CA ASN A 326 -2.42 6.83 6.80
C ASN A 326 -2.01 7.72 7.98
N VAL A 327 -2.74 8.84 8.18
CA VAL A 327 -2.56 9.70 9.35
C VAL A 327 -2.82 8.91 10.63
N LYS A 328 -3.91 8.13 10.71
CA LYS A 328 -4.19 7.27 11.86
C LYS A 328 -3.06 6.27 12.13
N TYR A 329 -2.47 5.66 11.10
CA TYR A 329 -1.31 4.78 11.28
C TYR A 329 -0.11 5.53 11.86
N GLN A 330 0.21 6.71 11.33
CA GLN A 330 1.33 7.52 11.83
C GLN A 330 1.13 7.96 13.28
N ILE A 331 -0.11 8.29 13.68
CA ILE A 331 -0.47 8.58 15.07
C ILE A 331 -0.17 7.39 15.97
N VAL A 332 -0.69 6.21 15.63
CA VAL A 332 -0.49 5.00 16.43
C VAL A 332 0.99 4.61 16.48
N LEU A 333 1.72 4.75 15.38
CA LEU A 333 3.16 4.51 15.35
C LEU A 333 3.90 5.45 16.31
N GLY A 334 3.54 6.74 16.38
CA GLY A 334 4.08 7.65 17.39
C GLY A 334 3.79 7.20 18.83
N TRP A 335 2.61 6.61 19.09
CA TRP A 335 2.26 6.06 20.39
C TRP A 335 3.08 4.81 20.75
N ILE A 336 3.30 3.92 19.79
CA ILE A 336 4.14 2.73 19.97
C ILE A 336 5.60 3.15 20.17
N TYR A 337 6.06 4.21 19.52
CA TYR A 337 7.41 4.73 19.74
C TYR A 337 7.60 5.24 21.18
N LYS A 338 6.61 5.97 21.72
CA LYS A 338 6.60 6.36 23.14
C LYS A 338 6.63 5.13 24.06
N PHE A 339 5.82 4.10 23.76
CA PHE A 339 5.84 2.84 24.49
C PHE A 339 7.21 2.14 24.44
N LEU A 340 7.87 2.14 23.27
CA LEU A 340 9.21 1.57 23.10
C LEU A 340 10.23 2.28 24.01
N ASN A 341 10.14 3.60 24.17
CA ASN A 341 11.03 4.35 25.06
C ASN A 341 10.73 4.09 26.55
N ASP A 342 9.46 3.95 26.91
CA ASP A 342 9.03 3.72 28.29
C ASP A 342 9.35 2.29 28.77
N VAL A 343 9.13 1.29 27.90
CA VAL A 343 9.21 -0.14 28.25
C VAL A 343 10.52 -0.79 27.74
N GLY A 344 11.17 -0.19 26.75
CA GLY A 344 12.40 -0.69 26.14
C GLY A 344 12.20 -1.79 25.09
N ARG A 345 10.96 -2.21 24.81
CA ARG A 345 10.59 -3.22 23.79
C ARG A 345 9.36 -2.81 23.00
N LEU A 346 9.13 -3.46 21.86
CA LEU A 346 7.89 -3.30 21.08
C LEU A 346 6.74 -4.12 21.73
N PRO A 347 5.47 -3.80 21.43
CA PRO A 347 4.32 -4.55 21.94
C PRO A 347 4.39 -6.01 21.45
N VAL A 348 3.98 -6.94 22.31
CA VAL A 348 3.96 -8.36 21.93
C VAL A 348 2.88 -8.64 20.88
N ASN A 349 3.10 -9.64 20.04
CA ASN A 349 2.05 -10.13 19.16
C ASN A 349 1.10 -11.05 19.95
N LYS A 350 -0.20 -10.88 19.72
CA LYS A 350 -1.24 -11.75 20.28
C LYS A 350 -1.16 -13.17 19.72
N ASP A 351 -0.86 -13.30 18.43
CA ASP A 351 -0.83 -14.60 17.76
C ASP A 351 0.56 -15.23 17.87
N LEU A 352 0.60 -16.53 18.16
CA LEU A 352 1.83 -17.31 18.20
C LEU A 352 2.08 -18.01 16.85
N PRO A 353 3.36 -18.26 16.50
CA PRO A 353 3.69 -19.14 15.39
C PRO A 353 3.34 -20.60 15.74
N GLU A 354 3.13 -21.42 14.71
CA GLU A 354 3.07 -22.86 14.91
C GLU A 354 4.43 -23.35 15.42
N MET A 355 4.41 -24.26 16.39
CA MET A 355 5.62 -24.77 17.03
C MET A 355 5.42 -26.18 17.55
N TYR A 356 6.51 -26.93 17.70
CA TYR A 356 6.47 -28.27 18.28
C TYR A 356 6.46 -28.19 19.82
N CYS A 357 5.32 -28.49 20.44
CA CYS A 357 5.18 -28.57 21.89
C CYS A 357 3.90 -29.33 22.30
N GLU A 358 3.71 -29.56 23.59
CA GLU A 358 2.45 -30.09 24.12
C GLU A 358 1.32 -29.05 24.03
N THR A 359 0.11 -29.50 23.72
CA THR A 359 -1.06 -28.62 23.58
C THR A 359 -1.31 -27.78 24.82
N ILE A 360 -1.13 -28.34 26.02
CA ILE A 360 -1.33 -27.61 27.28
C ILE A 360 -0.30 -26.49 27.41
N ALA A 361 0.98 -26.76 27.12
CA ALA A 361 2.04 -25.76 27.15
C ALA A 361 1.83 -24.66 26.09
N TYR A 362 1.38 -25.02 24.89
CA TYR A 362 1.02 -24.05 23.85
C TYR A 362 -0.11 -23.13 24.30
N LEU A 363 -1.19 -23.69 24.86
CA LEU A 363 -2.34 -22.90 25.32
C LEU A 363 -1.99 -21.98 26.50
N GLN A 364 -1.13 -22.44 27.41
CA GLN A 364 -0.58 -21.60 28.48
C GLN A 364 0.24 -20.44 27.92
N LEU A 365 1.12 -20.70 26.95
CA LEU A 365 1.90 -19.67 26.27
C LEU A 365 0.98 -18.68 25.55
N GLN A 366 -0.01 -19.17 24.81
CA GLN A 366 -0.98 -18.33 24.11
C GLN A 366 -1.74 -17.41 25.07
N LYS A 367 -2.14 -17.92 26.24
CA LYS A 367 -2.83 -17.14 27.25
C LYS A 367 -1.98 -15.99 27.79
N ILE A 368 -0.72 -16.23 28.14
CA ILE A 368 0.14 -15.15 28.66
C ILE A 368 0.44 -14.09 27.60
N TYR A 369 0.56 -14.47 26.33
CA TYR A 369 0.81 -13.53 25.24
C TYR A 369 -0.44 -12.70 24.93
N ASP A 370 -1.64 -13.28 25.00
CA ASP A 370 -2.90 -12.54 24.87
C ASP A 370 -3.08 -11.55 26.04
N GLU A 371 -2.85 -11.99 27.28
CA GLU A 371 -2.89 -11.12 28.46
C GLU A 371 -1.88 -9.97 28.36
N GLN A 372 -0.63 -10.27 27.98
CA GLN A 372 0.40 -9.24 27.81
C GLN A 372 0.10 -8.29 26.64
N HIS A 373 -0.44 -8.80 25.53
CA HIS A 373 -0.84 -7.97 24.39
C HIS A 373 -1.92 -6.95 24.79
N ASN A 374 -2.94 -7.39 25.51
CA ASN A 374 -4.02 -6.51 25.97
C ASN A 374 -3.52 -5.46 26.98
N LEU A 375 -2.55 -5.81 27.82
CA LEU A 375 -1.87 -4.88 28.71
C LEU A 375 -1.05 -3.83 27.92
N ASP A 376 -0.25 -4.27 26.95
CA ASP A 376 0.55 -3.39 26.10
C ASP A 376 -0.34 -2.40 25.34
N VAL A 377 -1.43 -2.88 24.71
CA VAL A 377 -2.40 -2.04 23.99
C VAL A 377 -3.08 -1.04 24.94
N SER A 378 -3.48 -1.48 26.13
CA SER A 378 -4.10 -0.61 27.14
C SER A 378 -3.15 0.49 27.59
N GLN A 379 -1.86 0.20 27.72
CA GLN A 379 -0.84 1.18 28.09
C GLN A 379 -0.62 2.19 26.96
N ILE A 380 -0.55 1.73 25.71
CA ILE A 380 -0.44 2.58 24.51
C ILE A 380 -1.63 3.55 24.41
N LEU A 381 -2.85 3.08 24.67
CA LEU A 381 -4.06 3.92 24.65
C LEU A 381 -4.08 4.94 25.80
N LYS A 382 -3.81 4.49 27.05
CA LYS A 382 -3.85 5.38 28.22
C LYS A 382 -2.87 6.53 28.10
N ASN A 383 -1.64 6.26 27.66
CA ASN A 383 -0.57 7.25 27.60
C ASN A 383 -0.79 8.33 26.52
N ASN A 384 -1.81 8.20 25.66
CA ASN A 384 -2.01 9.04 24.48
C ASN A 384 -3.47 9.49 24.22
N SER A 385 -4.43 9.02 25.02
CA SER A 385 -5.86 9.40 24.92
C SER A 385 -6.17 10.88 25.18
N GLU A 386 -5.25 11.61 25.83
CA GLU A 386 -5.38 13.05 26.05
C GLU A 386 -5.02 13.87 24.80
N ASN A 387 -4.19 13.33 23.90
CA ASN A 387 -3.70 14.05 22.72
C ASN A 387 -4.68 14.03 21.53
N THR A 388 -5.63 13.09 21.47
CA THR A 388 -6.60 12.97 20.36
C THR A 388 -7.82 13.87 20.51
N LYS A 389 -8.17 14.28 21.73
CA LYS A 389 -9.35 15.11 22.01
C LYS A 389 -9.19 16.59 21.65
N MET A 390 -7.97 17.02 21.32
CA MET A 390 -7.60 18.45 21.15
C MET A 390 -7.49 18.90 19.69
N ILE A 391 -8.14 18.21 18.75
CA ILE A 391 -8.05 18.54 17.31
C ILE A 391 -9.39 19.10 16.80
N ASP A 392 -9.60 20.41 16.99
CA ASP A 392 -10.67 21.17 16.31
C ASP A 392 -10.34 21.30 14.80
N SER A 393 -10.35 20.18 14.07
CA SER A 393 -10.01 20.13 12.64
C SER A 393 -11.18 19.75 11.73
N GLY A 394 -12.33 19.37 12.29
CA GLY A 394 -13.49 18.90 11.52
C GLY A 394 -13.37 17.46 10.99
N TYR A 395 -12.24 16.78 11.19
CA TYR A 395 -12.02 15.38 10.79
C TYR A 395 -12.18 14.41 11.97
N ASP A 396 -12.78 13.25 11.71
CA ASP A 396 -12.89 12.18 12.70
C ASP A 396 -11.59 11.35 12.81
N PHE A 397 -10.67 11.87 13.62
CA PHE A 397 -9.45 11.17 14.02
C PHE A 397 -9.67 10.16 15.15
N ASN A 398 -10.90 9.76 15.44
CA ASN A 398 -11.13 8.73 16.45
C ASN A 398 -10.42 7.43 16.06
N ILE A 399 -9.54 6.98 16.96
CA ILE A 399 -8.75 5.77 16.84
C ILE A 399 -9.35 4.77 17.82
N SER A 400 -10.02 3.74 17.29
CA SER A 400 -10.60 2.67 18.11
C SER A 400 -9.51 1.77 18.69
N GLU A 401 -9.84 1.11 19.79
CA GLU A 401 -8.96 0.08 20.36
C GLU A 401 -8.67 -1.04 19.34
N GLU A 402 -9.66 -1.46 18.56
CA GLU A 402 -9.49 -2.45 17.48
C GLU A 402 -8.43 -2.03 16.45
N PHE A 403 -8.35 -0.74 16.14
CA PHE A 403 -7.33 -0.20 15.23
C PHE A 403 -5.93 -0.27 15.83
N VAL A 404 -5.78 0.05 17.12
CA VAL A 404 -4.49 -0.07 17.82
C VAL A 404 -4.07 -1.52 17.94
N GLN A 405 -4.99 -2.43 18.27
CA GLN A 405 -4.74 -3.87 18.30
C GLN A 405 -4.26 -4.37 16.92
N PHE A 406 -4.90 -3.94 15.83
CA PHE A 406 -4.48 -4.27 14.47
C PHE A 406 -3.05 -3.83 14.19
N VAL A 407 -2.69 -2.58 14.51
CA VAL A 407 -1.33 -2.06 14.27
C VAL A 407 -0.30 -2.82 15.11
N CYS A 408 -0.58 -3.07 16.40
CA CYS A 408 0.33 -3.80 17.28
C CYS A 408 0.54 -5.25 16.80
N LYS A 409 -0.52 -5.92 16.35
CA LYS A 409 -0.47 -7.29 15.82
C LYS A 409 0.32 -7.40 14.51
N HIS A 410 0.30 -6.35 13.69
CA HIS A 410 0.91 -6.34 12.36
C HIS A 410 2.12 -5.40 12.27
N LEU A 411 2.69 -4.99 13.38
CA LEU A 411 3.78 -3.99 13.41
C LEU A 411 4.97 -4.39 12.53
N TYR A 412 5.31 -5.68 12.52
CA TYR A 412 6.40 -6.24 11.72
C TYR A 412 6.03 -6.52 10.26
N CYS A 413 4.76 -6.35 9.89
CA CYS A 413 4.31 -6.36 8.52
C CYS A 413 4.36 -4.97 7.88
N LEU A 414 4.82 -3.93 8.62
CA LEU A 414 4.78 -2.57 8.13
C LEU A 414 5.63 -2.41 6.87
N LYS A 415 5.10 -1.65 5.91
CA LYS A 415 5.79 -1.24 4.69
C LYS A 415 5.62 0.25 4.48
N CYS A 416 6.71 0.90 4.10
CA CYS A 416 6.68 2.28 3.64
C CYS A 416 6.88 2.29 2.12
N ILE A 417 5.96 2.92 1.40
CA ILE A 417 6.06 3.12 -0.03
C ILE A 417 6.33 4.60 -0.28
N GLU A 418 7.36 4.91 -1.05
CA GLU A 418 7.63 6.27 -1.51
C GLU A 418 7.19 6.42 -2.97
N PHE A 419 6.00 6.97 -3.15
CA PHE A 419 5.49 7.34 -4.46
C PHE A 419 6.32 8.48 -5.04
N ARG A 420 6.89 8.26 -6.24
CA ARG A 420 7.73 9.26 -6.91
C ARG A 420 6.86 10.22 -7.73
N ASP A 421 7.03 11.53 -7.51
CA ASP A 421 6.42 12.58 -8.33
C ASP A 421 7.14 12.81 -9.68
N SER A 422 8.23 12.08 -9.94
CA SER A 422 9.21 12.38 -11.00
C SER A 422 8.60 12.47 -12.41
N PHE A 423 7.54 11.71 -12.67
CA PHE A 423 6.91 11.59 -13.98
C PHE A 423 5.96 12.75 -14.33
N PHE A 424 5.58 13.62 -13.39
CA PHE A 424 4.69 14.77 -13.68
C PHE A 424 5.37 15.96 -14.35
N ARG A 425 6.65 15.88 -14.70
CA ARG A 425 7.35 16.99 -15.35
C ARG A 425 7.11 17.05 -16.87
N TRP A 426 6.10 16.33 -17.38
CA TRP A 426 5.79 16.23 -18.79
C TRP A 426 5.40 17.57 -19.44
N GLY A 427 4.65 18.45 -18.78
CA GLY A 427 4.36 19.79 -19.28
C GLY A 427 5.60 20.67 -19.40
N LYS A 428 6.65 20.41 -18.59
CA LYS A 428 7.97 21.04 -18.77
C LYS A 428 8.73 20.41 -19.93
N ILE A 429 8.62 19.10 -20.13
CA ILE A 429 9.23 18.40 -21.27
C ILE A 429 8.62 18.92 -22.59
N GLN A 430 7.29 18.99 -22.70
CA GLN A 430 6.61 19.46 -23.91
C GLN A 430 6.91 20.94 -24.23
N ASN A 431 7.02 21.80 -23.20
CA ASN A 431 7.41 23.20 -23.37
C ASN A 431 8.92 23.42 -23.61
N GLN A 432 9.78 22.44 -23.31
CA GLN A 432 11.25 22.54 -23.40
C GLN A 432 11.88 21.63 -24.46
N ILE A 433 11.10 20.92 -25.28
CA ILE A 433 11.64 20.19 -26.45
C ILE A 433 12.30 21.14 -27.47
N ASN A 434 12.13 22.47 -27.34
CA ASN A 434 12.89 23.47 -28.10
C ASN A 434 14.28 23.81 -27.51
N ASP A 435 14.60 23.40 -26.28
CA ASP A 435 15.92 23.57 -25.66
C ASP A 435 16.19 22.43 -24.64
N VAL A 436 16.93 21.42 -25.09
CA VAL A 436 17.22 20.19 -24.32
C VAL A 436 18.04 20.51 -23.06
N ASN A 437 17.38 20.58 -21.90
CA ASN A 437 18.04 20.85 -20.63
C ASN A 437 18.72 19.57 -20.09
N LEU A 438 20.05 19.60 -19.94
CA LEU A 438 20.90 18.53 -19.38
C LEU A 438 20.44 18.03 -17.99
N VAL A 439 19.76 18.88 -17.21
CA VAL A 439 19.20 18.52 -15.89
C VAL A 439 17.99 17.58 -16.03
N LEU A 440 17.24 17.71 -17.12
CA LEU A 440 16.09 16.87 -17.44
C LEU A 440 16.57 15.47 -17.90
N LYS A 441 17.61 15.44 -18.73
CA LYS A 441 18.34 14.22 -19.14
C LYS A 441 18.84 13.43 -17.93
N LYS A 442 19.53 14.08 -16.98
CA LYS A 442 20.09 13.40 -15.81
C LYS A 442 19.00 12.81 -14.90
N ARG A 443 17.86 13.49 -14.77
CA ARG A 443 16.75 13.06 -13.89
C ARG A 443 15.84 11.99 -14.49
N LEU A 444 15.65 11.99 -15.82
CA LEU A 444 15.02 10.88 -16.54
C LEU A 444 15.95 9.66 -16.67
N LEU A 445 17.26 9.82 -16.44
CA LEU A 445 18.15 8.67 -16.27
C LEU A 445 18.16 8.22 -14.80
N GLU A 446 18.24 9.12 -13.82
CA GLU A 446 18.23 8.77 -12.39
C GLU A 446 16.91 8.10 -11.94
N ALA A 447 15.75 8.62 -12.34
CA ALA A 447 14.46 8.01 -11.98
C ALA A 447 14.23 6.62 -12.62
N PHE A 448 15.02 6.25 -13.63
CA PHE A 448 14.83 5.04 -14.45
C PHE A 448 15.99 4.05 -14.36
N LEU A 449 17.19 4.48 -13.94
CA LEU A 449 18.34 3.61 -13.64
C LEU A 449 18.25 3.00 -12.23
N GLU A 450 17.48 3.62 -11.33
CA GLU A 450 17.26 3.10 -9.96
C GLU A 450 16.17 2.03 -9.91
N ASP A 451 15.18 2.08 -10.80
CA ASP A 451 14.17 1.03 -10.95
C ASP A 451 14.65 0.08 -12.06
N GLN A 452 14.79 -1.21 -11.77
CA GLN A 452 15.25 -2.25 -12.72
C GLN A 452 14.22 -2.53 -13.84
N PHE A 453 13.80 -1.50 -14.57
CA PHE A 453 12.90 -1.67 -15.71
C PHE A 453 13.62 -2.44 -16.81
N GLN A 454 12.97 -3.47 -17.33
CA GLN A 454 13.41 -4.08 -18.58
C GLN A 454 13.16 -3.07 -19.71
N ASP A 455 14.11 -2.92 -20.64
CA ASP A 455 14.05 -1.93 -21.73
C ASP A 455 12.70 -1.90 -22.49
N LEU A 456 12.00 -3.04 -22.52
CA LEU A 456 10.69 -3.19 -23.15
C LEU A 456 9.56 -2.42 -22.43
N GLN A 457 9.49 -2.45 -21.10
CA GLN A 457 8.43 -1.77 -20.33
C GLN A 457 8.57 -0.24 -20.45
N LEU A 458 9.81 0.24 -20.46
CA LEU A 458 10.12 1.64 -20.72
C LEU A 458 9.63 2.06 -22.10
N MET A 459 9.86 1.21 -23.10
CA MET A 459 9.44 1.47 -24.48
C MET A 459 7.92 1.53 -24.63
N GLU A 460 7.19 0.63 -24.00
CA GLU A 460 5.72 0.63 -23.99
C GLU A 460 5.16 1.90 -23.33
N PHE A 461 5.72 2.30 -22.18
CA PHE A 461 5.36 3.54 -21.50
C PHE A 461 5.64 4.78 -22.37
N LEU A 462 6.84 4.88 -22.94
CA LEU A 462 7.21 6.00 -23.81
C LEU A 462 6.35 6.05 -25.06
N PHE A 463 5.99 4.89 -25.60
CA PHE A 463 5.12 4.80 -26.77
C PHE A 463 3.72 5.30 -26.46
N LEU A 464 3.09 4.88 -25.36
CA LEU A 464 1.78 5.41 -24.94
C LEU A 464 1.80 6.93 -24.73
N ASN A 465 2.88 7.48 -24.17
CA ASN A 465 3.02 8.93 -24.03
C ASN A 465 3.23 9.65 -25.37
N PHE A 466 3.96 9.04 -26.29
CA PHE A 466 4.12 9.54 -27.65
C PHE A 466 2.78 9.57 -28.41
N LEU A 467 1.90 8.59 -28.18
CA LEU A 467 0.58 8.58 -28.80
C LEU A 467 -0.28 9.76 -28.33
N ASP A 468 -0.25 10.09 -27.05
CA ASP A 468 -0.90 11.32 -26.56
C ASP A 468 -0.30 12.58 -27.19
N TYR A 469 1.03 12.61 -27.35
CA TYR A 469 1.72 13.73 -27.98
C TYR A 469 1.26 13.92 -29.44
N ILE A 470 1.19 12.85 -30.25
CA ILE A 470 0.73 12.98 -31.64
C ILE A 470 -0.77 13.33 -31.69
N GLN A 471 -1.61 12.79 -30.81
CA GLN A 471 -3.04 13.12 -30.80
C GLN A 471 -3.30 14.62 -30.57
N VAL A 472 -2.42 15.31 -29.84
CA VAL A 472 -2.42 16.78 -29.72
C VAL A 472 -2.04 17.45 -31.05
N ASP A 473 -1.15 16.84 -31.83
CA ASP A 473 -0.58 17.42 -33.05
C ASP A 473 -1.29 17.05 -34.37
N LYS A 474 -2.08 15.96 -34.47
CA LYS A 474 -2.96 15.59 -35.62
C LYS A 474 -3.71 14.25 -35.44
N GLN A 475 -4.91 14.13 -36.04
CA GLN A 475 -5.63 12.85 -36.24
C GLN A 475 -4.72 11.83 -36.97
N ILE A 476 -4.43 10.71 -36.33
CA ILE A 476 -3.48 9.70 -36.81
C ILE A 476 -4.17 8.83 -37.87
N ASN A 477 -4.09 9.25 -39.13
CA ASN A 477 -4.25 8.39 -40.31
C ASN A 477 -2.88 8.22 -40.99
N LYS A 478 -1.88 7.72 -40.26
CA LYS A 478 -0.51 7.53 -40.76
C LYS A 478 -0.17 6.05 -40.83
N ALA A 479 0.59 5.65 -41.84
CA ALA A 479 1.10 4.28 -41.96
C ALA A 479 2.03 3.93 -40.76
N PRO A 480 2.10 2.66 -40.33
CA PRO A 480 2.91 2.24 -39.18
C PRO A 480 4.38 2.66 -39.28
N GLU A 481 4.96 2.64 -40.48
CA GLU A 481 6.34 3.07 -40.74
C GLU A 481 6.58 4.55 -40.45
N ALA A 482 5.59 5.42 -40.72
CA ALA A 482 5.67 6.84 -40.39
C ALA A 482 5.62 7.05 -38.87
N ILE A 483 4.81 6.27 -38.16
CA ILE A 483 4.71 6.29 -36.70
C ILE A 483 6.02 5.81 -36.07
N LYS A 484 6.66 4.78 -36.63
CA LYS A 484 8.01 4.34 -36.23
C LYS A 484 9.03 5.46 -36.33
N ALA A 485 9.06 6.16 -37.46
CA ALA A 485 10.01 7.24 -37.70
C ALA A 485 9.78 8.42 -36.75
N GLU A 486 8.52 8.80 -36.52
CA GLU A 486 8.16 9.86 -35.57
C GLU A 486 8.48 9.45 -34.12
N PHE A 487 8.23 8.20 -33.74
CA PHE A 487 8.58 7.72 -32.41
C PHE A 487 10.09 7.68 -32.20
N GLN A 488 10.86 7.27 -33.20
CA GLN A 488 12.33 7.34 -33.14
C GLN A 488 12.81 8.79 -32.99
N ASN A 489 12.17 9.75 -33.67
CA ASN A 489 12.51 11.17 -33.51
C ASN A 489 12.13 11.69 -32.11
N TYR A 490 11.03 11.20 -31.53
CA TYR A 490 10.65 11.48 -30.15
C TYR A 490 11.67 10.90 -29.14
N LEU A 491 12.14 9.67 -29.35
CA LEU A 491 13.21 9.10 -28.53
C LEU A 491 14.51 9.91 -28.66
N LYS A 492 14.82 10.38 -29.88
CA LYS A 492 15.97 11.25 -30.12
C LYS A 492 15.88 12.60 -29.40
N SER A 493 14.71 13.21 -29.37
CA SER A 493 14.53 14.47 -28.63
C SER A 493 14.70 14.29 -27.11
N LEU A 494 14.45 13.08 -26.61
CA LEU A 494 14.72 12.68 -25.23
C LEU A 494 16.19 12.24 -24.99
N GLY A 495 17.00 12.13 -26.05
CA GLY A 495 18.38 11.65 -26.00
C GLY A 495 18.50 10.13 -25.76
N LEU A 496 17.47 9.38 -26.15
CA LEU A 496 17.34 7.93 -26.04
C LEU A 496 17.55 7.24 -27.39
N ASP A 497 18.45 7.77 -28.22
CA ASP A 497 18.74 7.33 -29.58
C ASP A 497 19.21 5.87 -29.64
N TYR A 498 19.75 5.36 -28.53
CA TYR A 498 20.27 4.00 -28.41
C TYR A 498 19.17 2.94 -28.34
N ILE A 499 17.92 3.33 -28.10
CA ILE A 499 16.83 2.36 -27.99
C ILE A 499 16.33 2.00 -29.39
N GLU A 500 16.44 0.71 -29.72
CA GLU A 500 15.91 0.16 -30.97
C GLU A 500 14.44 -0.23 -30.79
N ILE A 501 13.56 0.32 -31.64
CA ILE A 501 12.13 0.02 -31.58
C ILE A 501 11.86 -1.38 -32.18
N PRO A 502 11.31 -2.34 -31.40
CA PRO A 502 10.94 -3.65 -31.92
C PRO A 502 9.90 -3.52 -33.04
N PRO A 503 10.02 -4.30 -34.13
CA PRO A 503 9.04 -4.26 -35.22
C PRO A 503 7.63 -4.61 -34.73
N ASP A 504 7.53 -5.55 -33.78
CA ASP A 504 6.26 -6.03 -33.22
C ASP A 504 5.47 -4.94 -32.49
N LEU A 505 6.14 -3.96 -31.86
CA LEU A 505 5.47 -2.86 -31.14
C LEU A 505 4.65 -1.98 -32.10
N ILE A 506 5.18 -1.75 -33.29
CA ILE A 506 4.56 -0.89 -34.31
C ILE A 506 3.57 -1.68 -35.15
N GLN A 507 3.82 -2.96 -35.39
CA GLN A 507 2.93 -3.80 -36.16
C GLN A 507 1.66 -4.15 -35.37
N SER A 508 1.74 -4.29 -34.05
CA SER A 508 0.59 -4.47 -33.15
C SER A 508 -0.09 -3.16 -32.75
N PHE A 509 0.22 -2.05 -33.42
CA PHE A 509 -0.25 -0.73 -33.02
C PHE A 509 -1.70 -0.51 -33.44
N GLU A 510 -2.55 -0.24 -32.45
CA GLU A 510 -3.92 0.23 -32.65
C GLU A 510 -4.17 1.46 -31.78
N THR A 511 -4.84 2.46 -32.36
CA THR A 511 -5.21 3.70 -31.66
C THR A 511 -6.47 3.55 -30.80
N LYS A 512 -7.32 2.59 -31.17
CA LYS A 512 -8.57 2.27 -30.49
C LYS A 512 -8.29 1.47 -29.22
N GLU A 513 -9.19 1.57 -28.26
CA GLU A 513 -9.15 0.73 -27.07
C GLU A 513 -9.65 -0.66 -27.40
N GLU A 514 -8.93 -1.68 -26.97
CA GLU A 514 -9.42 -3.05 -26.99
C GLU A 514 -10.09 -3.39 -25.66
N PHE A 515 -11.26 -4.03 -25.73
CA PHE A 515 -12.05 -4.36 -24.54
C PHE A 515 -11.24 -5.18 -23.52
N VAL A 516 -10.52 -6.21 -23.98
CA VAL A 516 -9.77 -7.12 -23.11
C VAL A 516 -8.69 -6.39 -22.32
N THR A 517 -7.90 -5.54 -22.98
CA THR A 517 -6.83 -4.76 -22.34
C THR A 517 -7.39 -3.74 -21.37
N SER A 518 -8.46 -3.04 -21.78
CA SER A 518 -9.15 -2.09 -20.91
C SER A 518 -9.75 -2.77 -19.67
N SER A 519 -10.43 -3.91 -19.82
CA SER A 519 -10.97 -4.68 -18.69
C SER A 519 -9.86 -5.14 -17.75
N TYR A 520 -8.74 -5.64 -18.27
CA TYR A 520 -7.61 -6.09 -17.44
C TYR A 520 -7.01 -4.94 -16.61
N ILE A 521 -6.63 -3.83 -17.26
CA ILE A 521 -6.05 -2.68 -16.56
C ILE A 521 -7.04 -2.02 -15.60
N SER A 522 -8.32 -1.92 -15.98
CA SER A 522 -9.36 -1.42 -15.08
C SER A 522 -9.56 -2.33 -13.87
N GLY A 523 -9.47 -3.65 -14.04
CA GLY A 523 -9.48 -4.62 -12.95
C GLY A 523 -8.30 -4.39 -11.99
N VAL A 524 -7.08 -4.26 -12.52
CA VAL A 524 -5.89 -3.92 -11.71
C VAL A 524 -6.11 -2.60 -10.97
N CYS A 525 -6.52 -1.54 -11.67
CA CYS A 525 -6.75 -0.24 -11.05
C CYS A 525 -7.80 -0.29 -9.95
N SER A 526 -8.90 -1.02 -10.14
CA SER A 526 -9.95 -1.17 -9.15
C SER A 526 -9.41 -1.78 -7.86
N GLN A 527 -8.57 -2.81 -7.97
CA GLN A 527 -7.93 -3.43 -6.82
C GLN A 527 -6.94 -2.46 -6.15
N GLU A 528 -6.14 -1.73 -6.92
CA GLU A 528 -5.21 -0.74 -6.36
C GLU A 528 -5.94 0.40 -5.62
N ILE A 529 -7.07 0.86 -6.14
CA ILE A 529 -7.94 1.82 -5.46
C ILE A 529 -8.41 1.26 -4.11
N ILE A 530 -8.85 0.00 -4.08
CA ILE A 530 -9.26 -0.68 -2.85
C ILE A 530 -8.08 -0.73 -1.86
N LYS A 531 -6.88 -1.10 -2.30
CA LYS A 531 -5.70 -1.13 -1.42
C LYS A 531 -5.40 0.25 -0.82
N LEU A 532 -5.42 1.30 -1.65
CA LEU A 532 -5.13 2.68 -1.26
C LEU A 532 -6.15 3.24 -0.27
N VAL A 533 -7.45 2.98 -0.50
CA VAL A 533 -8.56 3.36 0.40
C VAL A 533 -8.46 2.61 1.73
N LEU A 534 -8.16 1.31 1.68
CA LEU A 534 -8.13 0.46 2.87
C LEU A 534 -6.90 0.66 3.75
N GLY A 535 -5.73 0.97 3.18
CA GLY A 535 -4.48 1.07 3.93
C GLY A 535 -3.88 -0.27 4.38
N ARG A 536 -4.44 -1.41 3.96
CA ARG A 536 -4.15 -2.75 4.52
C ARG A 536 -3.36 -3.68 3.60
N PHE A 537 -3.01 -3.24 2.41
CA PHE A 537 -2.32 -4.03 1.41
C PHE A 537 -1.31 -3.16 0.69
N VAL A 538 -0.23 -3.76 0.20
CA VAL A 538 0.82 -3.07 -0.56
C VAL A 538 0.31 -2.71 -1.95
N PRO A 539 0.06 -1.42 -2.27
CA PRO A 539 -0.23 -1.00 -3.63
C PRO A 539 1.01 -1.10 -4.54
N LEU A 540 0.77 -1.08 -5.83
CA LEU A 540 1.82 -0.95 -6.84
C LEU A 540 2.58 0.35 -6.64
N ASN A 541 3.90 0.27 -6.73
CA ASN A 541 4.76 1.44 -6.64
C ASN A 541 4.84 2.12 -8.01
N ASN A 542 4.11 3.24 -8.14
CA ASN A 542 4.12 4.14 -9.29
C ASN A 542 3.52 3.64 -10.60
N LEU A 543 4.15 2.69 -11.31
CA LEU A 543 3.84 2.40 -12.72
C LEU A 543 3.72 0.91 -13.00
N LEU A 544 2.72 0.55 -13.79
CA LEU A 544 2.56 -0.76 -14.42
C LEU A 544 2.23 -0.57 -15.90
N THR A 545 2.94 -1.29 -16.77
CA THR A 545 2.54 -1.48 -18.17
C THR A 545 2.12 -2.93 -18.41
N TRP A 546 1.21 -3.10 -19.36
CA TRP A 546 0.69 -4.39 -19.79
C TRP A 546 0.64 -4.43 -21.32
N LYS A 547 0.93 -5.59 -21.92
CA LYS A 547 0.82 -5.84 -23.35
C LYS A 547 0.27 -7.24 -23.60
#